data_AF-A0A8T3Y6Z2-F1
#
_entry.id   AF-A0A8T3Y6Z2-F1
#
_cell.length_a   1.000
_cell.length_b   1.000
_cell.length_c   1.000
_cell.angle_alpha   90.00
_cell.angle_beta   90.00
_cell.angle_gamma   90.00
#
_symmetry.space_group_name_H-M   'P 1'
#
loop_
_entity.id
_entity.type
_entity.pdbx_description
1 polymer ?
#
loop_
_entity_poly.entity_id
_entity_poly.type
_entity_poly.pdbx_seq_one_letter_code
_entity_poly.pdbx_strand_id
1 'polypeptide(L)' 'MADKNSIRDAENSVRDLKNWIFVLAKEHGLPQDALDELHKRVDEVAVKIGKIK' A
#
# COMPACT_ATOMS: atom_id res chain seq x y z
N MET A 1 14.87 -16.93 7.11
CA MET A 1 15.07 -15.96 6.02
C MET A 1 13.76 -15.91 5.26
N ALA A 2 13.11 -14.76 5.14
CA ALA A 2 11.91 -14.67 4.32
C ALA A 2 12.29 -14.99 2.86
N ASP A 3 11.50 -15.81 2.19
CA ASP A 3 11.74 -16.15 0.79
C ASP A 3 11.67 -14.87 -0.05
N LYS A 4 12.65 -14.65 -0.94
CA LYS A 4 12.69 -13.44 -1.78
C LYS A 4 11.42 -13.29 -2.62
N ASN A 5 10.77 -14.40 -2.98
CA ASN A 5 9.49 -14.38 -3.67
C ASN A 5 8.38 -13.84 -2.76
N SER A 6 8.35 -14.24 -1.49
CA SER A 6 7.36 -13.74 -0.52
C SER A 6 7.49 -12.23 -0.24
N ILE A 7 8.71 -11.69 -0.20
CA ILE A 7 8.91 -10.23 -0.04
C ILE A 7 8.39 -9.49 -1.27
N ARG A 8 8.68 -9.99 -2.46
CA ARG A 8 8.23 -9.39 -3.73
C ARG A 8 6.71 -9.46 -3.89
N ASP A 9 6.08 -10.55 -3.45
CA ASP A 9 4.62 -10.68 -3.43
C ASP A 9 3.98 -9.71 -2.44
N ALA A 10 4.62 -9.46 -1.29
CA ALA A 10 4.17 -8.43 -0.35
C ALA A 10 4.31 -7.01 -0.91
N GLU A 11 5.42 -6.70 -1.60
CA GLU A 11 5.61 -5.42 -2.31
C GLU A 11 4.55 -5.20 -3.40
N ASN A 12 4.21 -6.25 -4.16
CA ASN A 12 3.15 -6.20 -5.17
C ASN A 12 1.78 -5.97 -4.52
N SER A 13 1.47 -6.69 -3.44
CA SER A 13 0.20 -6.53 -2.71
C SER A 13 0.01 -5.11 -2.17
N VAL A 14 1.10 -4.47 -1.69
CA VAL A 14 1.08 -3.07 -1.26
C VAL A 14 0.81 -2.12 -2.43
N ARG A 15 1.40 -2.37 -3.60
CA ARG A 15 1.15 -1.57 -4.82
C ARG A 15 -0.32 -1.68 -5.23
N ASP A 16 -0.87 -2.88 -5.22
CA ASP A 16 -2.26 -3.12 -5.59
C ASP A 16 -3.21 -2.44 -4.61
N LEU A 17 -2.91 -2.46 -3.31
CA LEU A 17 -3.68 -1.76 -2.29
C LEU A 17 -3.73 -0.24 -2.54
N LYS A 18 -2.62 0.39 -2.93
CA LYS A 18 -2.61 1.82 -3.29
C LYS A 18 -3.51 2.12 -4.49
N ASN A 19 -3.46 1.27 -5.52
CA ASN A 19 -4.31 1.41 -6.70
C ASN A 19 -5.80 1.29 -6.31
N TRP A 20 -6.14 0.34 -5.43
CA TRP A 20 -7.50 0.18 -4.92
C TRP A 20 -7.98 1.38 -4.13
N ILE A 21 -7.14 1.95 -3.26
CA ILE A 21 -7.48 3.17 -2.51
C ILE A 21 -7.78 4.34 -3.46
N PHE A 22 -7.00 4.49 -4.54
CA PHE A 22 -7.25 5.51 -5.54
C PHE A 22 -8.59 5.31 -6.27
N VAL A 23 -8.91 4.08 -6.67
CA VAL A 23 -10.21 3.74 -7.28
C VAL A 23 -11.36 4.02 -6.31
N LEU A 24 -11.23 3.57 -5.06
CA LEU A 24 -12.22 3.79 -4.00
C LEU A 24 -12.49 5.29 -3.81
N ALA A 25 -11.43 6.11 -3.77
CA ALA A 25 -11.56 7.56 -3.63
C ALA A 25 -12.31 8.19 -4.81
N LYS A 26 -12.03 7.72 -6.03
CA LYS A 26 -12.70 8.18 -7.24
C LYS A 26 -14.17 7.77 -7.31
N GLU A 27 -14.50 6.54 -6.89
CA GLU A 27 -15.86 5.99 -6.99
C GLU A 27 -16.78 6.47 -5.87
N HIS A 28 -16.26 6.63 -4.65
CA HIS A 28 -17.05 6.96 -3.47
C HIS A 28 -16.87 8.42 -3.00
N GLY A 29 -16.04 9.21 -3.69
CA GLY A 29 -15.82 10.61 -3.33
C GLY A 29 -15.19 10.77 -1.94
N LEU A 30 -14.16 9.97 -1.63
CA LEU A 30 -13.48 10.10 -0.35
C LEU A 30 -12.87 11.50 -0.20
N PRO A 31 -12.95 12.11 0.99
CA PRO A 31 -12.23 13.34 1.29
C PRO A 31 -10.73 13.16 1.04
N GLN A 32 -10.09 14.18 0.46
CA GLN A 32 -8.66 14.15 0.16
C GLN A 32 -7.82 13.82 1.41
N ASP A 33 -8.16 14.38 2.57
CA ASP A 33 -7.47 14.12 3.84
C ASP A 33 -7.50 12.63 4.25
N ALA A 34 -8.62 11.94 3.98
CA ALA A 34 -8.76 10.52 4.26
C ALA A 34 -7.94 9.67 3.28
N LEU A 35 -7.90 10.06 2.01
CA LEU A 35 -7.06 9.45 0.98
C LEU A 35 -5.57 9.60 1.33
N ASP A 36 -5.15 10.78 1.76
CA ASP A 36 -3.76 11.07 2.11
C ASP A 36 -3.31 10.27 3.35
N GLU A 37 -4.14 10.17 4.38
CA GLU A 37 -3.85 9.35 5.57
C GLU A 37 -3.80 7.85 5.23
N LEU A 38 -4.69 7.36 4.34
CA LEU A 38 -4.66 5.99 3.86
C LEU A 38 -3.36 5.68 3.09
N HIS A 39 -2.97 6.56 2.16
CA HIS A 39 -1.71 6.41 1.42
C HIS A 39 -0.50 6.41 2.36
N LYS A 40 -0.46 7.32 3.33
CA LYS A 40 0.61 7.39 4.34
C LYS A 40 0.75 6.09 5.12
N ARG A 41 -0.37 5.50 5.57
CA ARG A 41 -0.33 4.21 6.30
C ARG A 41 0.16 3.06 5.42
N VAL A 42 -0.24 3.03 4.16
CA VAL A 42 0.23 2.01 3.21
C VAL A 42 1.72 2.19 2.91
N ASP A 43 2.22 3.43 2.84
CA ASP A 43 3.65 3.72 2.72
C ASP A 43 4.46 3.23 3.92
N GLU A 44 3.96 3.42 5.14
CA GLU A 44 4.62 2.90 6.35
C GLU A 44 4.75 1.37 6.32
N VAL A 45 3.74 0.67 5.80
CA VAL A 45 3.78 -0.78 5.60
C VAL A 45 4.79 -1.15 4.51
N ALA A 46 4.83 -0.42 3.39
CA ALA A 46 5.80 -0.61 2.32
C ALA A 46 7.24 -0.50 2.83
N VAL A 47 7.52 0.54 3.64
CA VAL A 47 8.83 0.78 4.24
C VAL A 47 9.22 -0.38 5.17
N LYS A 48 8.28 -0.90 5.96
CA LYS A 48 8.53 -2.06 6.84
C LYS A 48 8.85 -3.31 6.02
N ILE A 49 8.13 -3.57 4.92
CA ILE A 49 8.41 -4.71 4.03
C ILE A 49 9.78 -4.58 3.38
N GLY A 50 10.14 -3.38 2.90
CA GLY A 50 11.46 -3.13 2.31
C GLY A 50 12.64 -3.33 3.28
N LYS A 51 12.40 -3.20 4.59
CA LYS A 51 13.39 -3.48 5.65
C LYS A 51 13.55 -4.96 6.00
N ILE A 52 12.65 -5.84 5.52
CA ILE A 52 12.73 -7.30 5.73
C ILE A 52 13.72 -7.95 4.73
N LYS A 53 14.19 -7.19 3.74
CA LYS A 53 15.06 -7.61 2.65
C LYS A 53 16.49 -7.98 3.08
#